data_AF-A0A2D2Q390-F1
#
_entry.id   AF-A0A2D2Q390-F1
#
_cell.length_a   1.000
_cell.length_b   1.000
_cell.length_c   1.000
_cell.angle_alpha   90.00
_cell.angle_beta   90.00
_cell.angle_gamma   90.00
#
_symmetry.space_group_name_H-M   'P 1'
#
loop_
_entity.id
_entity.type
_entity.pdbx_description
1 polymer ?
#
loop_
_entity_poly.entity_id
_entity_poly.type
_entity_poly.pdbx_seq_one_letter_code
_entity_poly.pdbx_strand_id
1 'polypeptide(L)'
;MKPINRLYRAEQVCLISHIMAMAFGLAGLLLVVPHPEFILALPPWGQQLFQLSMGSGGVVYIVLGAVAIALHAYRNFGLGKLLGFLLPALGISLTSELLGTSTGFPFGHYGYLSGLGYKVAGLVPFTIPLSWFYMGLVTFLLAYSGFISRPLREGKRIGLGAGVITVGLAAIFLTAWDFVLDPAMSQTAVPFWQFQDVGEFFGMPYRNILGWTGTAAVFMGLGLVAWWPKPMVVNRTQLITPLVIYLVNFAFGAMITLTALDQRFWIPTTLGVVLGVVPVVALWWSADATPLEEVQGVNINT
;
A
#
# COMPACT_ATOMS: atom_id res chain seq x y z
N MET A 1 32.19 9.59 11.28
CA MET A 1 30.86 9.29 10.69
C MET A 1 30.23 8.15 11.49
N LYS A 2 29.11 8.40 12.19
CA LYS A 2 28.39 7.34 12.94
C LYS A 2 27.99 6.21 11.99
N PRO A 3 28.08 4.93 12.39
CA PRO A 3 27.71 3.82 11.53
C PRO A 3 26.21 3.89 11.26
N ILE A 4 25.83 4.25 10.03
CA ILE A 4 24.46 4.13 9.55
C ILE A 4 23.99 2.69 9.85
N ASN A 5 22.94 2.55 10.67
CA ASN A 5 22.35 1.28 11.10
C ASN A 5 22.10 0.38 9.87
N ARG A 6 22.61 -0.86 9.89
CA ARG A 6 22.49 -1.83 8.78
C ARG A 6 21.02 -2.03 8.36
N LEU A 7 20.09 -2.00 9.32
CA LEU A 7 18.65 -2.13 9.07
C LEU A 7 18.08 -0.93 8.30
N TYR A 8 18.54 0.28 8.60
CA TYR A 8 18.11 1.47 7.85
C TYR A 8 18.60 1.41 6.40
N ARG A 9 19.84 0.96 6.15
CA ARG A 9 20.32 0.77 4.76
C ARG A 9 19.51 -0.28 4.03
N ALA A 10 19.19 -1.39 4.69
CA ALA A 10 18.35 -2.43 4.10
C ALA A 10 16.96 -1.90 3.76
N GLU A 11 16.32 -1.14 4.65
CA GLU A 11 15.05 -0.44 4.40
C GLU A 11 15.15 0.46 3.15
N GLN A 12 16.19 1.29 3.05
CA GLN A 12 16.37 2.21 1.92
C GLN A 12 16.65 1.46 0.60
N VAL A 13 17.46 0.40 0.64
CA VAL A 13 17.71 -0.45 -0.54
C VAL A 13 16.42 -1.12 -1.02
N CYS A 14 15.60 -1.66 -0.11
CA CYS A 14 14.29 -2.21 -0.46
C CYS A 14 13.35 -1.15 -1.03
N LEU A 15 13.30 0.05 -0.43
CA LEU A 15 12.48 1.16 -0.92
C LEU A 15 12.89 1.60 -2.34
N ILE A 16 14.18 1.84 -2.56
CA ILE A 16 14.70 2.25 -3.88
C ILE A 16 14.43 1.15 -4.91
N SER A 17 14.67 -0.12 -4.54
CA SER A 17 14.45 -1.25 -5.44
C SER A 17 12.96 -1.43 -5.77
N HIS A 18 12.06 -1.21 -4.81
CA HIS A 18 10.61 -1.18 -5.02
C HIS A 18 10.24 -0.12 -6.06
N ILE A 19 10.71 1.13 -5.87
CA ILE A 19 10.44 2.24 -6.80
C ILE A 19 10.98 1.94 -8.20
N MET A 20 12.21 1.43 -8.31
CA MET A 20 12.81 1.04 -9.58
C MET A 20 12.02 -0.08 -10.27
N ALA A 21 11.61 -1.10 -9.54
CA ALA A 21 10.81 -2.20 -10.07
C ALA A 21 9.43 -1.72 -10.57
N MET A 22 8.79 -0.80 -9.83
CA MET A 22 7.53 -0.18 -10.28
C MET A 22 7.73 0.69 -11.53
N ALA A 23 8.78 1.52 -11.57
CA ALA A 23 9.08 2.35 -12.74
C ALA A 23 9.36 1.49 -13.99
N PHE A 24 10.08 0.38 -13.81
CA PHE A 24 10.35 -0.58 -14.87
C PHE A 24 9.08 -1.29 -15.34
N GLY A 25 8.24 -1.77 -14.40
CA GLY A 25 6.93 -2.37 -14.72
C GLY A 25 6.01 -1.39 -15.45
N LEU A 26 6.00 -0.13 -15.03
CA LEU A 26 5.22 0.94 -15.66
C LEU A 26 5.66 1.20 -17.10
N ALA A 27 6.97 1.30 -17.33
CA ALA A 27 7.51 1.43 -18.69
C ALA A 27 7.15 0.22 -19.56
N GLY A 28 7.20 -1.00 -19.01
CA GLY A 28 6.75 -2.21 -19.69
C GLY A 28 5.28 -2.12 -20.10
N LEU A 29 4.39 -1.76 -19.18
CA LEU A 29 2.94 -1.70 -19.41
C LEU A 29 2.53 -0.56 -20.35
N LEU A 30 3.19 0.60 -20.29
CA LEU A 30 2.75 1.79 -21.01
C LEU A 30 3.50 2.05 -22.32
N LEU A 31 4.76 1.61 -22.42
CA LEU A 31 5.60 1.89 -23.59
C LEU A 31 5.84 0.65 -24.44
N VAL A 32 5.85 -0.54 -23.84
CA VAL A 32 6.24 -1.77 -24.55
C VAL A 32 5.03 -2.59 -24.96
N VAL A 33 4.09 -2.86 -24.04
CA VAL A 33 2.88 -3.65 -24.32
C VAL A 33 2.04 -3.06 -25.48
N PRO A 34 1.81 -1.74 -25.58
CA PRO A 34 1.06 -1.16 -26.69
C PRO A 34 1.79 -1.19 -28.04
N HIS A 35 3.11 -1.48 -28.03
CA HIS A 35 3.99 -1.44 -29.20
C HIS A 35 4.73 -2.78 -29.39
N PRO A 36 4.04 -3.87 -29.81
CA PRO A 36 4.65 -5.20 -29.96
C PRO A 36 5.86 -5.23 -30.91
N GLU A 37 5.89 -4.34 -31.90
CA GLU A 37 7.01 -4.13 -32.80
C GLU A 37 8.30 -3.75 -32.06
N PHE A 38 8.19 -3.04 -30.94
CA PHE A 38 9.32 -2.69 -30.09
C PHE A 38 9.93 -3.93 -29.46
N ILE A 39 9.09 -4.87 -28.98
CA ILE A 39 9.55 -6.14 -28.39
C ILE A 39 10.34 -6.95 -29.41
N LEU A 40 9.84 -7.04 -30.66
CA LEU A 40 10.50 -7.78 -31.73
C LEU A 40 11.83 -7.14 -32.15
N ALA A 41 11.96 -5.83 -32.01
CA ALA A 41 13.19 -5.09 -32.25
C ALA A 41 14.22 -5.21 -31.11
N LEU A 42 13.82 -5.64 -29.91
CA LEU A 42 14.75 -5.84 -28.80
C LEU A 42 15.70 -7.01 -29.08
N PRO A 43 16.97 -6.92 -28.65
CA PRO A 43 17.87 -8.06 -28.65
C PRO A 43 17.33 -9.19 -27.76
N PRO A 44 17.77 -10.45 -27.94
CA PRO A 44 17.23 -11.60 -27.21
C PRO A 44 17.22 -11.45 -25.69
N TRP A 45 18.26 -10.85 -25.12
CA TRP A 45 18.33 -10.58 -23.68
C TRP A 45 17.27 -9.55 -23.23
N GLY A 46 16.91 -8.59 -24.08
CA GLY A 46 15.88 -7.58 -23.80
C GLY A 46 14.48 -8.18 -23.84
N GLN A 47 14.22 -9.11 -24.77
CA GLN A 47 12.98 -9.88 -24.80
C GLN A 47 12.84 -10.78 -23.57
N GLN A 48 13.92 -11.46 -23.16
CA GLN A 48 13.94 -12.25 -21.93
C GLN A 48 13.69 -11.39 -20.70
N LEU A 49 14.34 -10.23 -20.59
CA LEU A 49 14.13 -9.30 -19.50
C LEU A 49 12.68 -8.79 -19.45
N PHE A 50 12.08 -8.47 -20.60
CA PHE A 50 10.67 -8.09 -20.69
C PHE A 50 9.74 -9.22 -20.24
N GLN A 51 9.97 -10.46 -20.69
CA GLN A 51 9.19 -11.62 -20.25
C GLN A 51 9.30 -11.85 -18.73
N LEU A 52 10.50 -11.74 -18.17
CA LEU A 52 10.72 -11.82 -16.72
C LEU A 52 9.98 -10.68 -15.99
N SER A 53 10.02 -9.47 -16.53
CA SER A 53 9.26 -8.32 -16.00
C SER A 53 7.77 -8.58 -15.95
N MET A 54 7.19 -9.04 -17.06
CA MET A 54 5.76 -9.28 -17.16
C MET A 54 5.33 -10.48 -16.29
N GLY A 55 6.19 -11.48 -16.14
CA GLY A 55 5.89 -12.68 -15.33
C GLY A 55 6.09 -12.50 -13.82
N SER A 56 7.00 -11.62 -13.39
CA SER A 56 7.42 -11.53 -11.98
C SER A 56 7.59 -10.11 -11.43
N GLY A 57 7.47 -9.06 -12.25
CA GLY A 57 7.63 -7.67 -11.83
C GLY A 57 6.66 -7.28 -10.71
N GLY A 58 5.40 -7.72 -10.82
CA GLY A 58 4.38 -7.65 -9.77
C GLY A 58 4.85 -8.17 -8.42
N VAL A 59 5.38 -9.39 -8.44
CA VAL A 59 5.90 -10.07 -7.24
C VAL A 59 7.06 -9.29 -6.63
N VAL A 60 8.02 -8.87 -7.46
CA VAL A 60 9.24 -8.21 -7.02
C VAL A 60 8.91 -6.89 -6.32
N TYR A 61 8.12 -6.00 -6.94
CA TYR A 61 7.84 -4.72 -6.30
C TYR A 61 6.99 -4.89 -5.03
N ILE A 62 6.00 -5.80 -5.00
CA ILE A 62 5.16 -6.01 -3.81
C ILE A 62 6.01 -6.52 -2.64
N VAL A 63 6.86 -7.52 -2.87
CA VAL A 63 7.72 -8.08 -1.81
C VAL A 63 8.71 -7.04 -1.31
N LEU A 64 9.34 -6.27 -2.19
CA LEU A 64 10.26 -5.20 -1.79
C LEU A 64 9.57 -4.10 -0.98
N GLY A 65 8.36 -3.70 -1.37
CA GLY A 65 7.55 -2.73 -0.62
C GLY A 65 7.17 -3.26 0.77
N ALA A 66 6.74 -4.51 0.86
CA ALA A 66 6.41 -5.17 2.12
C ALA A 66 7.62 -5.28 3.06
N VAL A 67 8.79 -5.68 2.53
CA VAL A 67 10.02 -5.76 3.32
C VAL A 67 10.48 -4.37 3.77
N ALA A 68 10.39 -3.35 2.90
CA ALA A 68 10.73 -1.96 3.28
C ALA A 68 9.87 -1.47 4.46
N ILE A 69 8.55 -1.67 4.40
CA ILE A 69 7.64 -1.28 5.49
C ILE A 69 7.81 -2.13 6.75
N ALA A 70 8.09 -3.43 6.61
CA ALA A 70 8.37 -4.28 7.76
C ALA A 70 9.65 -3.85 8.49
N LEU A 71 10.73 -3.58 7.75
CA LEU A 71 11.99 -3.07 8.30
C LEU A 71 11.80 -1.69 8.94
N HIS A 72 11.04 -0.82 8.28
CA HIS A 72 10.68 0.49 8.79
C HIS A 72 9.94 0.39 10.13
N ALA A 73 8.90 -0.44 10.20
CA ALA A 73 8.10 -0.60 11.39
C ALA A 73 8.88 -1.27 12.53
N TYR A 74 9.68 -2.29 12.22
CA TYR A 74 10.56 -2.93 13.20
C TYR A 74 11.54 -1.92 13.82
N ARG A 75 12.19 -1.10 13.00
CA ARG A 75 13.19 -0.13 13.44
C ARG A 75 12.60 1.01 14.27
N ASN A 76 11.40 1.47 13.95
CA ASN A 76 10.77 2.64 14.59
C ASN A 76 9.83 2.29 15.75
N PHE A 77 9.20 1.12 15.70
CA PHE A 77 8.10 0.76 16.61
C PHE A 77 8.30 -0.59 17.33
N GLY A 78 9.31 -1.36 16.92
CA GLY A 78 9.67 -2.66 17.51
C GLY A 78 8.83 -3.82 16.99
N LEU A 79 9.28 -5.04 17.32
CA LEU A 79 8.69 -6.29 16.81
C LEU A 79 7.22 -6.47 17.21
N GLY A 80 6.85 -6.13 18.45
CA GLY A 80 5.48 -6.33 18.93
C GLY A 80 4.44 -5.53 18.14
N LYS A 81 4.75 -4.26 17.84
CA LYS A 81 3.88 -3.38 17.03
C LYS A 81 3.85 -3.81 15.56
N LEU A 82 4.98 -4.27 15.01
CA LEU A 82 5.04 -4.87 13.68
C LEU A 82 4.16 -6.12 13.59
N LEU A 83 4.37 -7.12 14.44
CA LEU A 83 3.61 -8.37 14.40
C LEU A 83 2.12 -8.16 14.72
N GLY A 84 1.82 -7.25 15.65
CA GLY A 84 0.46 -6.86 15.99
C GLY A 84 -0.32 -6.25 14.83
N PHE A 85 0.35 -5.70 13.82
CA PHE A 85 -0.29 -5.22 12.60
C PHE A 85 -0.19 -6.24 11.45
N LEU A 86 0.99 -6.85 11.27
CA LEU A 86 1.29 -7.79 10.20
C LEU A 86 0.41 -9.04 10.26
N LEU A 87 0.25 -9.66 11.43
CA LEU A 87 -0.52 -10.90 11.54
C LEU A 87 -2.00 -10.70 11.21
N PRO A 88 -2.71 -9.69 11.78
CA PRO A 88 -4.08 -9.38 11.34
C PRO A 88 -4.16 -9.01 9.87
N ALA A 89 -3.23 -8.20 9.36
CA ALA A 89 -3.27 -7.78 7.96
C ALA A 89 -3.17 -8.98 7.01
N LEU A 90 -2.21 -9.89 7.23
CA LEU A 90 -2.06 -11.09 6.39
C LEU A 90 -3.24 -12.06 6.55
N GLY A 91 -3.65 -12.33 7.79
CA GLY A 91 -4.70 -13.30 8.07
C GLY A 91 -6.06 -12.85 7.55
N ILE A 92 -6.49 -11.64 7.93
CA ILE A 92 -7.82 -11.12 7.56
C ILE A 92 -7.90 -10.86 6.06
N SER A 93 -6.89 -10.23 5.44
CA SER A 93 -6.92 -10.00 4.00
C SER A 93 -6.93 -11.31 3.21
N LEU A 94 -6.07 -12.28 3.53
CA LEU A 94 -6.07 -13.57 2.84
C LEU A 94 -7.41 -14.29 2.99
N THR A 95 -8.00 -14.30 4.18
CA THR A 95 -9.33 -14.88 4.39
C THR A 95 -10.41 -14.12 3.60
N SER A 96 -10.42 -12.78 3.61
CA SER A 96 -11.36 -11.99 2.82
C SER A 96 -11.22 -12.24 1.32
N GLU A 97 -9.99 -12.34 0.81
CA GLU A 97 -9.70 -12.61 -0.60
C GLU A 97 -10.12 -14.02 -1.02
N LEU A 98 -9.86 -15.02 -0.17
CA LEU A 98 -10.30 -16.40 -0.41
C LEU A 98 -11.83 -16.49 -0.40
N LEU A 99 -12.50 -15.80 0.54
CA LEU A 99 -13.96 -15.71 0.55
C LEU A 99 -14.49 -14.94 -0.67
N GLY A 100 -13.83 -13.86 -1.07
CA GLY A 100 -14.24 -13.03 -2.21
C GLY A 100 -14.18 -13.80 -3.52
N THR A 101 -13.06 -14.47 -3.77
CA THR A 101 -12.84 -15.29 -4.97
C THR A 101 -13.67 -16.57 -5.03
N SER A 102 -14.22 -17.04 -3.90
CA SER A 102 -15.05 -18.26 -3.84
C SER A 102 -16.55 -18.00 -3.73
N THR A 103 -16.97 -16.93 -3.06
CA THR A 103 -18.39 -16.64 -2.73
C THR A 103 -18.86 -15.26 -3.20
N GLY A 104 -17.96 -14.42 -3.68
CA GLY A 104 -18.23 -13.04 -4.01
C GLY A 104 -18.35 -12.09 -2.81
N PHE A 105 -18.19 -12.55 -1.56
CA PHE A 105 -18.12 -11.69 -0.38
C PHE A 105 -16.67 -11.60 0.15
N PRO A 106 -16.12 -10.41 0.44
CA PRO A 106 -16.79 -9.11 0.53
C PRO A 106 -16.67 -8.24 -0.72
N PHE A 107 -16.03 -8.68 -1.79
CA PHE A 107 -15.60 -7.80 -2.90
C PHE A 107 -16.50 -7.81 -4.15
N GLY A 108 -17.46 -8.74 -4.25
CA GLY A 108 -18.09 -9.10 -5.52
C GLY A 108 -17.40 -10.32 -6.13
N HIS A 109 -17.96 -10.89 -7.20
CA HIS A 109 -17.35 -12.03 -7.88
C HIS A 109 -16.23 -11.57 -8.81
N TYR A 110 -15.01 -12.05 -8.54
CA TYR A 110 -13.83 -11.80 -9.36
C TYR A 110 -12.86 -12.98 -9.25
N GLY A 111 -11.94 -13.06 -10.20
CA GLY A 111 -10.87 -14.06 -10.19
C GLY A 111 -9.53 -13.43 -10.53
N TYR A 112 -8.49 -13.79 -9.78
CA TYR A 112 -7.12 -13.45 -10.14
C TYR A 112 -6.67 -14.21 -11.38
N LEU A 113 -5.87 -13.55 -12.20
CA LEU A 113 -5.17 -14.11 -13.35
C LEU A 113 -3.72 -14.48 -12.96
N SER A 114 -2.79 -14.37 -13.89
CA SER A 114 -1.36 -14.66 -13.70
C SER A 114 -0.55 -13.36 -13.47
N GLY A 115 0.74 -13.49 -13.16
CA GLY A 115 1.67 -12.35 -13.05
C GLY A 115 1.88 -11.79 -11.63
N LEU A 116 1.09 -12.23 -10.64
CA LEU A 116 1.22 -11.83 -9.23
C LEU A 116 1.80 -12.94 -8.32
N GLY A 117 2.38 -13.98 -8.91
CA GLY A 117 2.98 -15.11 -8.20
C GLY A 117 2.05 -16.31 -8.03
N TYR A 118 2.47 -17.28 -7.22
CA TYR A 118 1.68 -18.50 -6.99
C TYR A 118 0.42 -18.19 -6.17
N LYS A 119 -0.64 -18.98 -6.40
CA LYS A 119 -1.94 -18.78 -5.73
C LYS A 119 -2.11 -19.71 -4.53
N VAL A 120 -2.46 -19.14 -3.39
CA VAL A 120 -2.93 -19.86 -2.21
C VAL A 120 -4.28 -20.49 -2.53
N ALA A 121 -4.41 -21.79 -2.25
CA ALA A 121 -5.58 -22.60 -2.60
C ALA A 121 -5.98 -22.54 -4.10
N GLY A 122 -5.05 -22.17 -4.99
CA GLY A 122 -5.32 -21.98 -6.42
C GLY A 122 -6.11 -20.70 -6.75
N LEU A 123 -6.46 -19.87 -5.76
CA LEU A 123 -7.35 -18.71 -5.94
C LEU A 123 -6.63 -17.36 -5.81
N VAL A 124 -5.92 -17.13 -4.72
CA VAL A 124 -5.42 -15.79 -4.35
C VAL A 124 -3.89 -15.75 -4.40
N PRO A 125 -3.26 -14.86 -5.18
CA PRO A 125 -1.81 -14.72 -5.20
C PRO A 125 -1.25 -14.39 -3.80
N PHE A 126 -0.15 -15.05 -3.41
CA PHE A 126 0.43 -14.86 -2.07
C PHE A 126 0.91 -13.43 -1.80
N THR A 127 1.13 -12.65 -2.86
CA THR A 127 1.55 -11.25 -2.81
C THR A 127 0.41 -10.32 -2.40
N ILE A 128 -0.85 -10.70 -2.60
CA ILE A 128 -2.00 -9.85 -2.30
C ILE A 128 -2.07 -9.52 -0.80
N PRO A 129 -2.03 -10.49 0.14
CA PRO A 129 -1.96 -10.17 1.56
C PRO A 129 -0.76 -9.31 1.96
N LEU A 130 0.39 -9.47 1.28
CA LEU A 130 1.55 -8.60 1.52
C LEU A 130 1.24 -7.15 1.13
N SER A 131 0.54 -6.96 0.01
CA SER A 131 0.05 -5.65 -0.46
C SER A 131 -0.86 -4.98 0.54
N TRP A 132 -1.87 -5.72 1.02
CA TRP A 132 -2.75 -5.30 2.12
C TRP A 132 -1.97 -4.87 3.36
N PHE A 133 -0.97 -5.65 3.76
CA PHE A 133 -0.13 -5.34 4.91
C PHE A 133 0.62 -4.01 4.75
N TYR A 134 1.42 -3.87 3.68
CA TYR A 134 2.33 -2.72 3.62
C TYR A 134 1.58 -1.42 3.32
N MET A 135 0.62 -1.45 2.41
CA MET A 135 -0.22 -0.27 2.14
C MET A 135 -1.12 0.05 3.32
N GLY A 136 -1.67 -0.97 3.99
CA GLY A 136 -2.48 -0.78 5.18
C GLY A 136 -1.70 -0.16 6.33
N LEU A 137 -0.46 -0.60 6.57
CA LEU A 137 0.37 -0.02 7.63
C LEU A 137 0.75 1.42 7.30
N VAL A 138 1.03 1.72 6.03
CA VAL A 138 1.34 3.07 5.57
C VAL A 138 0.18 4.03 5.83
N THR A 139 -1.03 3.68 5.40
CA THR A 139 -2.21 4.54 5.60
C THR A 139 -2.58 4.65 7.08
N PHE A 140 -2.41 3.57 7.84
CA PHE A 140 -2.58 3.58 9.29
C PHE A 140 -1.63 4.57 9.96
N LEU A 141 -0.33 4.54 9.65
CA LEU A 141 0.66 5.46 10.24
C LEU A 141 0.35 6.92 9.93
N LEU A 142 -0.08 7.21 8.71
CA LEU A 142 -0.46 8.56 8.27
C LEU A 142 -1.68 9.08 9.03
N ALA A 143 -2.76 8.28 9.14
CA ALA A 143 -3.92 8.65 9.96
C ALA A 143 -3.56 8.75 11.46
N TYR A 144 -2.80 7.79 11.98
CA TYR A 144 -2.34 7.74 13.37
C TYR A 144 -1.55 8.99 13.75
N SER A 145 -0.77 9.55 12.81
CA SER A 145 0.00 10.77 13.04
C SER A 145 -0.87 11.98 13.44
N GLY A 146 -2.04 12.14 12.84
CA GLY A 146 -2.93 13.27 13.10
C GLY A 146 -3.87 13.07 14.28
N PHE A 147 -4.32 11.83 14.50
CA PHE A 147 -5.42 11.56 15.43
C PHE A 147 -4.99 10.87 16.72
N ILE A 148 -3.81 10.24 16.76
CA ILE A 148 -3.24 9.65 17.99
C ILE A 148 -1.96 10.38 18.38
N SER A 149 -0.98 10.44 17.48
CA SER A 149 0.35 11.02 17.75
C SER A 149 0.28 12.51 18.11
N ARG A 150 -0.49 13.32 17.37
CA ARG A 150 -0.64 14.76 17.66
C ARG A 150 -1.29 15.02 19.03
N PRO A 151 -2.45 14.45 19.39
CA PRO A 151 -3.01 14.60 20.74
C PRO A 151 -2.06 14.15 21.84
N LEU A 152 -1.32 13.04 21.64
CA LEU A 152 -0.30 12.59 22.59
C LEU A 152 0.78 13.63 22.82
N ARG A 153 1.32 14.20 21.74
CA ARG A 153 2.32 15.26 21.80
C ARG A 153 1.80 16.51 22.53
N GLU A 154 0.53 16.84 22.34
CA GLU A 154 -0.16 17.94 23.02
C GLU A 154 -0.55 17.61 24.48
N GLY A 155 -0.17 16.44 25.02
CA GLY A 155 -0.50 16.02 26.39
C GLY A 155 -1.98 15.69 26.61
N LYS A 156 -2.75 15.51 25.54
CA LYS A 156 -4.19 15.21 25.60
C LYS A 156 -4.43 13.71 25.78
N ARG A 157 -5.50 13.37 26.49
CA ARG A 157 -5.95 11.97 26.61
C ARG A 157 -6.49 11.48 25.26
N ILE A 158 -6.03 10.31 24.82
CA ILE A 158 -6.59 9.64 23.65
C ILE A 158 -7.86 8.90 24.07
N GLY A 159 -9.00 9.29 23.49
CA GLY A 159 -10.27 8.57 23.65
C GLY A 159 -10.53 7.57 22.53
N LEU A 160 -11.54 6.72 22.72
CA LEU A 160 -11.99 5.74 21.71
C LEU A 160 -12.31 6.40 20.35
N GLY A 161 -12.90 7.60 20.37
CA GLY A 161 -13.22 8.36 19.16
C GLY A 161 -12.01 8.66 18.28
N ALA A 162 -10.83 8.92 18.89
CA ALA A 162 -9.60 9.13 18.14
C ALA A 162 -9.15 7.83 17.43
N GLY A 163 -9.34 6.68 18.09
CA GLY A 163 -9.09 5.37 17.49
C GLY A 163 -10.01 5.07 16.31
N VAL A 164 -11.32 5.32 16.47
CA VAL A 164 -12.33 5.13 15.41
C VAL A 164 -12.02 6.02 14.20
N ILE A 165 -11.71 7.30 14.41
CA ILE A 165 -11.36 8.22 13.32
C ILE A 165 -10.06 7.78 12.63
N THR A 166 -9.06 7.34 13.40
CA THR A 166 -7.79 6.84 12.85
C THR A 166 -8.02 5.66 11.91
N VAL A 167 -8.77 4.64 12.36
CA VAL A 167 -9.05 3.44 11.57
C VAL A 167 -9.92 3.78 10.37
N GLY A 168 -10.97 4.58 10.54
CA GLY A 168 -11.87 4.98 9.46
C GLY A 168 -11.15 5.74 8.35
N LEU A 169 -10.30 6.72 8.70
CA LEU A 169 -9.52 7.47 7.70
C LEU A 169 -8.43 6.61 7.07
N ALA A 170 -7.73 5.77 7.83
CA ALA A 170 -6.72 4.86 7.28
C ALA A 170 -7.33 3.88 6.26
N ALA A 171 -8.53 3.37 6.53
CA ALA A 171 -9.28 2.52 5.60
C ALA A 171 -9.70 3.31 4.35
N ILE A 172 -10.20 4.54 4.50
CA ILE A 172 -10.52 5.42 3.36
C ILE A 172 -9.29 5.70 2.51
N PHE A 173 -8.12 5.99 3.11
CA PHE A 173 -6.89 6.24 2.35
C PHE A 173 -6.43 4.99 1.59
N LEU A 174 -6.64 3.80 2.15
CA LEU A 174 -6.32 2.55 1.46
C LEU A 174 -7.29 2.32 0.28
N THR A 175 -8.59 2.51 0.49
CA THR A 175 -9.60 2.42 -0.57
C THR A 175 -9.43 3.53 -1.63
N ALA A 176 -8.94 4.71 -1.26
CA ALA A 176 -8.64 5.78 -2.21
C ALA A 176 -7.49 5.40 -3.17
N TRP A 177 -6.53 4.57 -2.73
CA TRP A 177 -5.54 3.98 -3.62
C TRP A 177 -6.16 2.94 -4.55
N ASP A 178 -7.14 2.17 -4.08
CA ASP A 178 -7.86 1.20 -4.90
C ASP A 178 -8.55 1.86 -6.11
N PHE A 179 -9.03 3.09 -5.99
CA PHE A 179 -9.66 3.83 -7.10
C PHE A 179 -8.75 4.06 -8.33
N VAL A 180 -7.43 3.94 -8.16
CA VAL A 180 -6.47 3.97 -9.29
C VAL A 180 -5.79 2.62 -9.52
N LEU A 181 -5.76 1.75 -8.52
CA LEU A 181 -5.21 0.40 -8.66
C LEU A 181 -6.17 -0.48 -9.46
N ASP A 182 -7.43 -0.55 -9.05
CA ASP A 182 -8.39 -1.51 -9.59
C ASP A 182 -8.60 -1.31 -11.09
N PRO A 183 -8.84 -0.09 -11.62
CA PRO A 183 -8.91 0.12 -13.05
C PRO A 183 -7.62 -0.28 -13.79
N ALA A 184 -6.45 0.10 -13.24
CA ALA A 184 -5.15 -0.20 -13.83
C ALA A 184 -4.88 -1.71 -13.96
N MET A 185 -5.40 -2.49 -13.02
CA MET A 185 -5.13 -3.92 -12.92
C MET A 185 -6.26 -4.80 -13.47
N SER A 186 -7.47 -4.29 -13.65
CA SER A 186 -8.62 -5.08 -14.13
C SER A 186 -9.10 -4.74 -15.54
N GLN A 187 -8.79 -3.53 -16.05
CA GLN A 187 -9.39 -3.03 -17.29
C GLN A 187 -8.39 -2.68 -18.40
N THR A 188 -7.09 -2.88 -18.15
CA THR A 188 -6.06 -2.71 -19.17
C THR A 188 -5.97 -3.93 -20.09
N ALA A 189 -5.17 -3.83 -21.16
CA ALA A 189 -4.93 -4.93 -22.10
C ALA A 189 -4.29 -6.17 -21.44
N VAL A 190 -3.64 -6.00 -20.28
CA VAL A 190 -3.03 -7.09 -19.50
C VAL A 190 -3.59 -7.05 -18.07
N PRO A 191 -4.82 -7.54 -17.86
CA PRO A 191 -5.42 -7.55 -16.54
C PRO A 191 -4.77 -8.62 -15.63
N PHE A 192 -4.71 -8.32 -14.34
CA PHE A 192 -4.25 -9.21 -13.28
C PHE A 192 -5.40 -9.85 -12.50
N TRP A 193 -6.60 -9.30 -12.60
CA TRP A 193 -7.85 -9.90 -12.14
C TRP A 193 -9.00 -9.41 -13.00
N GLN A 194 -10.11 -10.12 -12.97
CA GLN A 194 -11.31 -9.77 -13.72
C GLN A 194 -12.54 -9.95 -12.84
N PHE A 195 -13.42 -8.95 -12.84
CA PHE A 195 -14.74 -9.07 -12.27
C PHE A 195 -15.62 -9.91 -13.21
N GLN A 196 -16.46 -10.77 -12.63
CA GLN A 196 -17.40 -11.61 -13.39
C GLN A 196 -18.62 -10.80 -13.85
N ASP A 197 -18.99 -9.78 -13.07
CA ASP A 197 -20.06 -8.85 -13.37
C ASP A 197 -19.48 -7.45 -13.64
N VAL A 198 -20.12 -6.69 -14.55
CA VAL A 198 -19.75 -5.29 -14.78
C VAL A 198 -20.23 -4.47 -13.59
N GLY A 199 -19.31 -4.02 -12.76
CA GLY A 199 -19.61 -3.23 -11.57
C GLY A 199 -20.02 -1.79 -11.87
N GLU A 200 -20.79 -1.20 -10.95
CA GLU A 200 -21.42 0.10 -11.11
C GLU A 200 -20.43 1.28 -11.06
N PHE A 201 -19.33 1.10 -10.34
CA PHE A 201 -18.28 2.11 -10.20
C PHE A 201 -17.19 1.87 -11.23
N PHE A 202 -17.42 2.33 -12.46
CA PHE A 202 -16.46 2.22 -13.56
C PHE A 202 -15.99 0.79 -13.82
N GLY A 203 -16.89 -0.20 -13.77
CA GLY A 203 -16.57 -1.63 -13.95
C GLY A 203 -16.28 -2.38 -12.65
N MET A 204 -16.16 -1.67 -11.53
CA MET A 204 -15.91 -2.24 -10.20
C MET A 204 -17.20 -2.20 -9.34
N PRO A 205 -17.60 -3.29 -8.67
CA PRO A 205 -18.84 -3.31 -7.88
C PRO A 205 -18.76 -2.37 -6.68
N TYR A 206 -19.86 -1.71 -6.28
CA TYR A 206 -19.87 -0.94 -5.03
C TYR A 206 -19.55 -1.80 -3.80
N ARG A 207 -19.91 -3.09 -3.88
CA ARG A 207 -19.54 -4.09 -2.87
C ARG A 207 -18.03 -4.20 -2.70
N ASN A 208 -17.24 -4.03 -3.77
CA ASN A 208 -15.77 -3.99 -3.69
C ASN A 208 -15.29 -2.83 -2.82
N ILE A 209 -15.80 -1.62 -3.03
CA ILE A 209 -15.43 -0.43 -2.22
C ILE A 209 -15.68 -0.70 -0.73
N LEU A 210 -16.89 -1.18 -0.41
CA LEU A 210 -17.28 -1.48 0.96
C LEU A 210 -16.48 -2.64 1.56
N GLY A 211 -16.20 -3.66 0.75
CA GLY A 211 -15.34 -4.78 1.13
C GLY A 211 -13.93 -4.32 1.44
N TRP A 212 -13.35 -3.48 0.60
CA TRP A 212 -12.02 -2.91 0.81
C TRP A 212 -11.95 -2.10 2.10
N THR A 213 -12.87 -1.14 2.26
CA THR A 213 -12.93 -0.31 3.47
C THR A 213 -13.19 -1.15 4.72
N GLY A 214 -14.09 -2.14 4.65
CA GLY A 214 -14.43 -3.02 5.77
C GLY A 214 -13.27 -3.94 6.18
N THR A 215 -12.68 -4.65 5.23
CA THR A 215 -11.50 -5.51 5.46
C THR A 215 -10.36 -4.68 6.04
N ALA A 216 -10.09 -3.50 5.49
CA ALA A 216 -9.11 -2.55 6.01
C ALA A 216 -9.38 -2.17 7.46
N ALA A 217 -10.60 -1.71 7.76
CA ALA A 217 -10.99 -1.28 9.08
C ALA A 217 -10.84 -2.40 10.12
N VAL A 218 -11.17 -3.65 9.77
CA VAL A 218 -11.04 -4.80 10.68
C VAL A 218 -9.58 -5.05 11.04
N PHE A 219 -8.68 -5.24 10.08
CA PHE A 219 -7.29 -5.55 10.43
C PHE A 219 -6.55 -4.34 11.02
N MET A 220 -6.86 -3.12 10.59
CA MET A 220 -6.29 -1.90 11.17
C MET A 220 -6.79 -1.66 12.59
N GLY A 221 -8.05 -2.02 12.89
CA GLY A 221 -8.60 -1.99 14.24
C GLY A 221 -7.86 -2.95 15.17
N LEU A 222 -7.62 -4.18 14.73
CA LEU A 222 -6.80 -5.15 15.48
C LEU A 222 -5.34 -4.66 15.65
N GLY A 223 -4.77 -4.07 14.60
CA GLY A 223 -3.47 -3.41 14.67
C GLY A 223 -3.44 -2.30 15.71
N LEU A 224 -4.46 -1.43 15.73
CA LEU A 224 -4.59 -0.36 16.73
C LEU A 224 -4.70 -0.92 18.15
N VAL A 225 -5.46 -2.00 18.36
CA VAL A 225 -5.55 -2.68 19.66
C VAL A 225 -4.19 -3.16 20.13
N ALA A 226 -3.35 -3.71 19.24
CA ALA A 226 -1.98 -4.11 19.59
C ALA A 226 -1.08 -2.92 19.94
N TRP A 227 -1.35 -1.73 19.38
CA TRP A 227 -0.60 -0.51 19.63
C TRP A 227 -1.09 0.27 20.86
N TRP A 228 -2.36 0.06 21.26
CA TRP A 228 -3.06 0.83 22.29
C TRP A 228 -2.42 0.81 23.69
N PRO A 229 -1.84 -0.30 24.19
CA PRO A 229 -1.29 -0.34 25.55
C PRO A 229 -0.12 0.61 25.77
N LYS A 230 0.64 0.91 24.70
CA LYS A 230 1.82 1.79 24.73
C LYS A 230 1.83 2.62 23.44
N PRO A 231 0.94 3.62 23.32
CA PRO A 231 0.85 4.43 22.11
C PRO A 231 2.10 5.33 22.04
N MET A 232 2.50 5.72 20.85
CA MET A 232 3.78 6.40 20.61
C MET A 232 3.57 7.64 19.76
N VAL A 233 4.44 8.63 19.91
CA VAL A 233 4.48 9.76 18.98
C VAL A 233 5.26 9.32 17.73
N VAL A 234 4.62 9.48 16.57
CA VAL A 234 5.24 9.31 15.24
C VAL A 234 5.57 10.69 14.69
N ASN A 235 6.83 10.92 14.32
CA ASN A 235 7.30 12.19 13.77
C ASN A 235 7.30 12.20 12.22
N ARG A 236 7.49 13.39 11.63
CA ARG A 236 7.47 13.60 10.19
C ARG A 236 8.55 12.80 9.44
N THR A 237 9.75 12.69 10.01
CA THR A 237 10.86 11.93 9.42
C THR A 237 10.54 10.45 9.32
N GLN A 238 9.87 9.88 10.34
CA GLN A 238 9.38 8.50 10.31
C GLN A 238 8.30 8.30 9.26
N LEU A 239 7.50 9.33 8.96
CA LEU A 239 6.45 9.24 7.94
C LEU A 239 6.96 9.41 6.49
N ILE A 240 8.24 9.72 6.26
CA ILE A 240 8.80 9.85 4.89
C ILE A 240 8.69 8.54 4.13
N THR A 241 9.19 7.42 4.69
CA THR A 241 9.11 6.11 4.02
C THR A 241 7.66 5.71 3.73
N PRO A 242 6.71 5.79 4.68
CA PRO A 242 5.29 5.58 4.40
C PRO A 242 4.72 6.50 3.32
N LEU A 243 4.97 7.80 3.39
CA LEU A 243 4.46 8.76 2.41
C LEU A 243 4.96 8.44 1.00
N VAL A 244 6.26 8.17 0.84
CA VAL A 244 6.85 7.83 -0.46
C VAL A 244 6.21 6.56 -1.02
N ILE A 245 6.03 5.52 -0.20
CA ILE A 245 5.37 4.28 -0.66
C ILE A 245 3.93 4.55 -1.09
N TYR A 246 3.16 5.32 -0.31
CA TYR A 246 1.80 5.66 -0.69
C TYR A 246 1.74 6.40 -2.03
N LEU A 247 2.55 7.47 -2.17
CA LEU A 247 2.53 8.31 -3.36
C LEU A 247 3.04 7.57 -4.60
N VAL A 248 4.06 6.73 -4.48
CA VAL A 248 4.58 5.93 -5.61
C VAL A 248 3.56 4.88 -6.05
N ASN A 249 2.92 4.17 -5.12
CA ASN A 249 1.89 3.17 -5.47
C ASN A 249 0.63 3.81 -6.05
N PHE A 250 0.23 4.97 -5.52
CA PHE A 250 -0.84 5.77 -6.08
C PHE A 250 -0.49 6.25 -7.49
N ALA A 251 0.68 6.85 -7.67
CA ALA A 251 1.12 7.36 -8.97
C ALA A 251 1.24 6.23 -10.01
N PHE A 252 1.70 5.04 -9.61
CA PHE A 252 1.76 3.88 -10.49
C PHE A 252 0.38 3.51 -11.04
N GLY A 253 -0.62 3.31 -10.17
CA GLY A 253 -1.99 3.03 -10.59
C GLY A 253 -2.60 4.16 -11.40
N ALA A 254 -2.41 5.41 -10.96
CA ALA A 254 -2.97 6.59 -11.61
C ALA A 254 -2.40 6.80 -13.01
N MET A 255 -1.08 6.65 -13.19
CA MET A 255 -0.45 6.76 -14.50
C MET A 255 -0.99 5.71 -15.45
N ILE A 256 -1.14 4.46 -15.02
CA ILE A 256 -1.71 3.41 -15.88
C ILE A 256 -3.16 3.73 -16.22
N THR A 257 -3.96 4.06 -15.21
CA THR A 257 -5.39 4.35 -15.36
C THR A 257 -5.64 5.54 -16.30
N LEU A 258 -4.90 6.63 -16.15
CA LEU A 258 -5.10 7.84 -16.95
C LEU A 258 -4.53 7.76 -18.37
N THR A 259 -3.54 6.90 -18.61
CA THR A 259 -2.88 6.78 -19.92
C THR A 259 -3.43 5.63 -20.76
N ALA A 260 -3.80 4.51 -20.13
CA ALA A 260 -4.24 3.29 -20.80
C ALA A 260 -5.76 3.17 -20.93
N LEU A 261 -6.53 3.92 -20.12
CA LEU A 261 -8.00 3.85 -20.12
C LEU A 261 -8.63 5.17 -20.61
N ASP A 262 -9.94 5.12 -20.85
CA ASP A 262 -10.68 6.27 -21.38
C ASP A 262 -10.86 7.41 -20.34
N GLN A 263 -11.31 8.58 -20.82
CA GLN A 263 -11.38 9.80 -20.01
C GLN A 263 -12.30 9.72 -18.78
N ARG A 264 -13.24 8.77 -18.72
CA ARG A 264 -14.14 8.65 -17.57
C ARG A 264 -13.39 8.27 -16.28
N PHE A 265 -12.22 7.62 -16.41
CA PHE A 265 -11.38 7.22 -15.27
C PHE A 265 -10.65 8.39 -14.59
N TRP A 266 -10.77 9.61 -15.13
CA TRP A 266 -10.37 10.82 -14.41
C TRP A 266 -11.20 11.03 -13.13
N ILE A 267 -12.45 10.56 -13.11
CA ILE A 267 -13.34 10.67 -11.94
C ILE A 267 -12.82 9.84 -10.76
N PRO A 268 -12.64 8.50 -10.85
CA PRO A 268 -12.11 7.72 -9.74
C PRO A 268 -10.69 8.15 -9.35
N THR A 269 -9.86 8.55 -10.32
CA THR A 269 -8.53 9.09 -10.03
C THR A 269 -8.60 10.38 -9.20
N THR A 270 -9.48 11.32 -9.56
CA THR A 270 -9.67 12.57 -8.81
C THR A 270 -10.24 12.29 -7.42
N LEU A 271 -11.18 11.35 -7.29
CA LEU A 271 -11.67 10.90 -5.99
C LEU A 271 -10.53 10.33 -5.14
N GLY A 272 -9.66 9.51 -5.72
CA GLY A 272 -8.47 8.96 -5.05
C GLY A 272 -7.52 10.06 -4.58
N VAL A 273 -7.33 11.12 -5.38
CA VAL A 273 -6.51 12.28 -4.99
C VAL A 273 -7.13 13.04 -3.82
N VAL A 274 -8.44 13.33 -3.88
CA VAL A 274 -9.14 14.11 -2.85
C VAL A 274 -9.26 13.34 -1.53
N LEU A 275 -9.57 12.05 -1.60
CA LEU A 275 -9.81 11.21 -0.42
C LEU A 275 -8.52 10.58 0.13
N GLY A 276 -7.48 10.43 -0.70
CA GLY A 276 -6.22 9.80 -0.34
C GLY A 276 -5.05 10.77 -0.32
N VAL A 277 -4.56 11.18 -1.51
CA VAL A 277 -3.32 11.94 -1.65
C VAL A 277 -3.31 13.25 -0.86
N VAL A 278 -4.33 14.09 -1.03
CA VAL A 278 -4.42 15.39 -0.35
C VAL A 278 -4.40 15.25 1.18
N PRO A 279 -5.29 14.46 1.82
CA PRO A 279 -5.29 14.33 3.28
C PRO A 279 -4.04 13.61 3.80
N VAL A 280 -3.50 12.62 3.08
CA VAL A 280 -2.24 11.95 3.46
C VAL A 280 -1.07 12.93 3.51
N VAL A 281 -0.91 13.77 2.48
CA VAL A 281 0.14 14.80 2.44
C VAL A 281 -0.10 15.86 3.52
N ALA A 282 -1.35 16.28 3.75
CA ALA A 282 -1.68 17.23 4.80
C ALA A 282 -1.36 16.69 6.21
N LEU A 283 -1.66 15.41 6.48
CA LEU A 283 -1.35 14.76 7.74
C LEU A 283 0.16 14.65 7.96
N TRP A 284 0.91 14.21 6.94
CA TRP A 284 2.37 14.22 6.97
C TRP A 284 2.93 15.61 7.25
N TRP A 285 2.42 16.64 6.56
CA TRP A 285 2.85 18.03 6.75
C TRP A 285 2.54 18.54 8.16
N SER A 286 1.45 18.07 8.78
CA SER A 286 1.08 18.43 10.15
C SER A 286 1.85 17.69 11.25
N ALA A 287 2.58 16.63 10.89
CA ALA A 287 3.38 15.84 11.82
C ALA A 287 4.59 16.64 12.33
N ASP A 288 5.09 16.27 13.52
CA ASP A 288 6.20 16.97 14.18
C ASP A 288 7.47 16.92 13.32
N ALA A 289 8.10 18.07 13.09
CA ALA A 289 9.38 18.15 12.40
C ALA A 289 10.57 17.88 13.34
N THR A 290 10.35 17.90 14.66
CA THR A 290 11.39 17.76 15.67
C THR A 290 11.96 16.33 15.67
N PRO A 291 13.28 16.14 15.45
CA PRO A 291 13.92 14.83 15.56
C PRO A 291 13.84 14.27 16.99
N LEU A 292 13.72 12.94 17.14
CA LEU A 292 13.67 12.26 18.44
C LEU A 292 14.88 12.55 19.34
N GLU A 293 16.02 12.97 18.78
CA GLU A 293 17.24 13.31 19.53
C GLU A 293 17.03 14.51 20.48
N GLU A 294 16.13 15.44 20.17
CA GLU A 294 15.82 16.58 21.06
C GLU A 294 14.73 16.28 22.09
N VAL A 295 13.85 15.31 21.82
CA VAL A 295 12.68 15.02 22.66
C VAL A 295 13.02 14.17 23.89
N GLN A 296 14.11 13.38 23.85
CA GLN A 296 14.45 12.48 24.96
C GLN A 296 15.49 13.01 25.95
N GLY A 297 16.14 14.16 25.74
CA GLY A 297 17.16 14.66 26.68
C GLY A 297 18.27 13.63 26.98
N VAL A 298 18.48 12.64 26.10
CA VAL A 298 19.51 11.63 26.26
C VAL A 298 20.79 12.22 25.67
N ASN A 299 21.61 12.76 26.56
CA ASN A 299 22.99 13.11 26.27
C ASN A 299 23.76 11.81 25.96
N ILE A 300 23.94 11.47 24.69
CA ILE A 300 24.68 10.27 24.26
C ILE A 300 26.20 10.54 24.31
N ASN A 301 26.68 11.05 25.44
CA ASN A 301 28.09 11.28 25.77
C ASN A 301 28.54 10.43 26.97
N THR A 302 28.04 9.21 27.08
CA THR A 302 28.58 8.15 27.95
C THR A 302 28.32 6.80 27.33
#